data_AF-A0A1C7W9G3-F1
#
_entry.id   AF-A0A1C7W9G3-F1
#
_cell.length_a   1.000
_cell.length_b   1.000
_cell.length_c   1.000
_cell.angle_alpha   90.00
_cell.angle_beta   90.00
_cell.angle_gamma   90.00
#
_symmetry.space_group_name_H-M   'P 1'
#
loop_
_entity.id
_entity.type
_entity.pdbx_description
1 polymer ?
#
loop_
_entity_poly.entity_id
_entity_poly.type
_entity_poly.pdbx_seq_one_letter_code
_entity_poly.pdbx_strand_id
1 'polypeptide(L)'
;MQSIDLKASLPPGVKEKLADGSLRVIGAVVQDTAKGRIVANLKTVVKEENNDYTPALFVTIHNEIFVSQQLISSQIREGFRRFEDSVSQAFRQLEGKIDFQTDTAMGQLSGEISHFFLRYETLKSGDVDRAERIMETGGLLAARLAGMIDVLINDYFDSAEITFDWGRDTLTKSYKDYQAGSRSHQYWYVKKITYPDLRQSRVQQFIPALIEMMNRLNIISVCFCQELYMGYEETLKTLRSKLMVVLKKLVFGFDVQNPEYDDYAQRVFGKDENRQWMQDNDADRLALHFDEYSRNNLCSRNFHQVRRTQADRDLVSSVRSVLNMIANVDNLLMRGEDLERGAISDSESIALLREQTFSLRQNTPSLPDKT
;
A
#
# COMPACT_ATOMS: atom_id res chain seq x y z
N MET A 1 -43.60 -62.93 -15.30
CA MET A 1 -43.06 -62.12 -16.41
C MET A 1 -44.22 -61.26 -16.94
N GLN A 2 -44.18 -59.94 -16.75
CA GLN A 2 -45.22 -59.06 -17.30
C GLN A 2 -44.91 -58.87 -18.80
N SER A 3 -45.79 -59.31 -19.69
CA SER A 3 -45.68 -58.99 -21.11
C SER A 3 -46.24 -57.60 -21.35
N ILE A 4 -45.46 -56.75 -22.02
CA ILE A 4 -45.90 -55.42 -22.44
C ILE A 4 -46.24 -55.52 -23.92
N ASP A 5 -47.51 -55.33 -24.27
CA ASP A 5 -47.97 -55.29 -25.66
C ASP A 5 -47.68 -53.90 -26.24
N LEU A 6 -46.72 -53.84 -27.16
CA LEU A 6 -46.36 -52.61 -27.88
C LEU A 6 -47.15 -52.52 -29.18
N LYS A 7 -47.89 -51.43 -29.39
CA LYS A 7 -48.54 -51.12 -30.67
C LYS A 7 -47.53 -50.45 -31.60
N ALA A 8 -47.12 -51.16 -32.65
CA ALA A 8 -46.26 -50.62 -33.70
C ALA A 8 -47.09 -50.04 -34.86
N SER A 9 -46.77 -48.82 -35.29
CA SER A 9 -47.32 -48.23 -36.51
C SER A 9 -46.36 -48.52 -37.67
N LEU A 10 -46.81 -49.33 -38.63
CA LEU A 10 -46.03 -49.69 -39.81
C LEU A 10 -46.60 -49.02 -41.06
N PRO A 11 -45.77 -48.51 -41.98
CA PRO A 11 -46.23 -48.00 -43.27
C PRO A 11 -46.92 -49.10 -44.12
N PRO A 12 -47.82 -48.73 -45.04
CA PRO A 12 -48.50 -49.69 -45.93
C PRO A 12 -47.50 -50.51 -46.75
N GLY A 13 -47.71 -51.83 -46.86
CA GLY A 13 -46.85 -52.76 -47.61
C GLY A 13 -45.60 -53.28 -46.89
N VAL A 14 -45.27 -52.74 -45.70
CA VAL A 14 -44.12 -53.23 -44.90
C VAL A 14 -44.44 -54.56 -44.21
N LYS A 15 -45.71 -54.79 -43.88
CA LYS A 15 -46.14 -56.02 -43.19
C LYS A 15 -46.00 -57.26 -44.07
N GLU A 16 -46.32 -57.15 -45.36
CA GLU A 16 -46.17 -58.24 -46.34
C GLU A 16 -44.69 -58.56 -46.59
N LYS A 17 -43.85 -57.53 -46.67
CA LYS A 17 -42.39 -57.66 -46.86
C LYS A 17 -41.63 -58.17 -45.63
N LEU A 18 -42.21 -58.05 -44.43
CA LEU A 18 -41.69 -58.72 -43.23
C LEU A 18 -42.11 -60.20 -43.19
N ALA A 19 -43.29 -60.53 -43.72
CA ALA A 19 -43.80 -61.90 -43.75
C ALA A 19 -43.12 -62.79 -44.81
N ASP A 20 -42.72 -62.21 -45.95
CA ASP A 20 -41.96 -62.91 -47.00
C ASP A 20 -40.44 -62.97 -46.73
N GLY A 21 -39.97 -62.37 -45.62
CA GLY A 21 -38.58 -62.36 -45.19
C GLY A 21 -37.66 -61.39 -45.96
N SER A 22 -38.20 -60.59 -46.89
CA SER A 22 -37.42 -59.61 -47.66
C SER A 22 -36.95 -58.40 -46.83
N LEU A 23 -37.66 -58.10 -45.73
CA LEU A 23 -37.25 -57.12 -44.73
C LEU A 23 -37.04 -57.80 -43.37
N ARG A 24 -36.07 -57.30 -42.61
CA ARG A 24 -35.82 -57.69 -41.21
C ARG A 24 -35.79 -56.45 -40.33
N VAL A 25 -36.38 -56.54 -39.14
CA VAL A 25 -36.39 -55.43 -38.16
C VAL A 25 -35.08 -55.47 -37.37
N ILE A 26 -34.20 -54.48 -37.58
CA ILE A 26 -32.87 -54.39 -36.93
C ILE A 26 -32.92 -53.52 -35.65
N GLY A 27 -34.08 -52.95 -35.36
CA GLY A 27 -34.35 -52.23 -34.11
C GLY A 27 -35.71 -51.56 -34.12
N ALA A 28 -36.21 -51.23 -32.94
CA ALA A 28 -37.44 -50.46 -32.76
C ALA A 28 -37.10 -49.10 -32.12
N VAL A 29 -37.79 -48.05 -32.53
CA VAL A 29 -37.62 -46.72 -31.94
C VAL A 29 -38.83 -46.43 -31.07
N VAL A 30 -38.62 -46.09 -29.81
CA VAL A 30 -39.70 -45.71 -28.90
C VAL A 30 -39.86 -44.19 -28.99
N GLN A 31 -41.07 -43.76 -29.32
CA GLN A 31 -41.42 -42.36 -29.50
C GLN A 31 -42.47 -41.96 -28.45
N ASP A 32 -42.28 -40.80 -27.81
CA ASP A 32 -43.27 -40.21 -26.94
C ASP A 32 -44.49 -39.81 -27.77
N THR A 33 -45.64 -40.42 -27.50
CA THR A 33 -46.88 -40.23 -28.25
C THR A 33 -47.48 -38.83 -28.09
N ALA A 34 -47.18 -38.12 -27.00
CA ALA A 34 -47.69 -36.76 -26.77
C ALA A 34 -46.86 -35.68 -27.45
N LYS A 35 -45.54 -35.92 -27.64
CA LYS A 35 -44.59 -34.89 -28.11
C LYS A 35 -43.85 -35.25 -29.39
N GLY A 36 -44.02 -36.47 -29.91
CA GLY A 36 -43.40 -36.95 -31.15
C GLY A 36 -41.87 -37.04 -31.08
N ARG A 37 -41.25 -37.01 -29.89
CA ARG A 37 -39.79 -37.11 -29.76
C ARG A 37 -39.35 -38.56 -29.58
N ILE A 38 -38.29 -38.93 -30.28
CA ILE A 38 -37.61 -40.21 -30.09
C ILE A 38 -36.95 -40.20 -28.72
N VAL A 39 -37.34 -41.13 -27.85
CA VAL A 39 -36.85 -41.23 -26.47
C VAL A 39 -35.86 -42.37 -26.28
N ALA A 40 -35.90 -43.40 -27.13
CA ALA A 40 -34.89 -44.47 -27.13
C ALA A 40 -34.82 -45.21 -28.47
N ASN A 41 -33.62 -45.67 -28.83
CA ASN A 41 -33.40 -46.64 -29.91
C ASN A 41 -33.15 -48.02 -29.30
N LEU A 42 -34.05 -48.98 -29.54
CA LEU A 42 -33.86 -50.38 -29.17
C LEU A 42 -33.14 -51.07 -30.33
N LYS A 43 -31.82 -51.24 -30.24
CA LYS A 43 -31.10 -52.18 -31.12
C LYS A 43 -31.41 -53.60 -30.64
N THR A 44 -31.81 -54.47 -31.55
CA THR A 44 -32.02 -55.89 -31.26
C THR A 44 -30.67 -56.52 -30.95
N VAL A 45 -30.37 -56.75 -29.66
CA VAL A 45 -29.20 -57.54 -29.25
C VAL A 45 -29.62 -59.00 -29.34
N VAL A 46 -29.01 -59.77 -30.25
CA VAL A 46 -29.22 -61.22 -30.29
C VAL A 46 -28.56 -61.79 -29.04
N LYS A 47 -29.37 -62.30 -28.11
CA LYS A 47 -28.91 -62.94 -26.89
C LYS A 47 -28.39 -64.33 -27.26
N GLU A 48 -27.08 -64.53 -27.25
CA GLU A 48 -26.52 -65.89 -27.14
C GLU A 48 -26.88 -66.44 -25.75
N GLU A 49 -27.25 -67.73 -25.67
CA GLU A 49 -27.97 -68.34 -24.54
C GLU A 49 -27.27 -68.33 -23.17
N ASN A 50 -26.07 -67.74 -23.03
CA ASN A 50 -25.32 -67.73 -21.77
C ASN A 50 -24.67 -66.40 -21.35
N ASN A 51 -25.12 -65.25 -21.87
CA ASN A 51 -24.74 -63.96 -21.27
C ASN A 51 -25.86 -63.42 -20.40
N ASP A 52 -25.99 -63.97 -19.20
CA ASP A 52 -26.63 -63.24 -18.12
C ASP A 52 -25.76 -62.02 -17.78
N TYR A 53 -26.40 -60.88 -17.53
CA TYR A 53 -25.72 -59.68 -17.05
C TYR A 53 -24.95 -60.02 -15.77
N THR A 54 -23.65 -60.27 -15.90
CA THR A 54 -22.83 -60.63 -14.77
C THR A 54 -22.49 -59.37 -13.97
N PRO A 55 -22.43 -59.44 -12.63
CA PRO A 55 -21.92 -58.36 -11.79
C PRO A 55 -20.56 -57.82 -12.27
N ALA A 56 -19.75 -58.68 -12.91
CA ALA A 56 -18.48 -58.30 -13.52
C ALA A 56 -18.62 -57.18 -14.57
N LEU A 57 -19.66 -57.19 -15.42
CA LEU A 57 -19.86 -56.15 -16.43
C LEU A 57 -20.20 -54.80 -15.79
N PHE A 58 -21.00 -54.80 -14.72
CA PHE A 58 -21.30 -53.59 -13.94
C PHE A 58 -20.08 -53.06 -13.19
N VAL A 59 -19.25 -53.95 -12.63
CA VAL A 59 -17.98 -53.57 -11.98
C VAL A 59 -17.02 -52.98 -13.01
N THR A 60 -16.90 -53.56 -14.21
CA THR A 60 -16.03 -53.01 -15.27
C THR A 60 -16.51 -51.63 -15.73
N ILE A 61 -17.80 -51.45 -16.01
CA ILE A 61 -18.36 -50.15 -16.40
C ILE A 61 -18.20 -49.13 -15.26
N HIS A 62 -18.44 -49.52 -14.00
CA HIS A 62 -18.24 -48.64 -12.85
C HIS A 62 -16.79 -48.23 -12.69
N ASN A 63 -15.84 -49.17 -12.87
CA ASN A 63 -14.41 -48.88 -12.83
C ASN A 63 -13.99 -47.94 -13.96
N GLU A 64 -14.49 -48.13 -15.18
CA GLU A 64 -14.21 -47.24 -16.31
C GLU A 64 -14.76 -45.82 -16.08
N ILE A 65 -15.97 -45.70 -15.54
CA ILE A 65 -16.55 -44.41 -15.15
C ILE A 65 -15.72 -43.76 -14.03
N PHE A 66 -15.34 -44.51 -13.01
CA PHE A 66 -14.55 -44.02 -11.88
C PHE A 66 -13.16 -43.53 -12.32
N VAL A 67 -12.46 -44.31 -13.15
CA VAL A 67 -11.15 -43.93 -13.72
C VAL A 67 -11.29 -42.69 -14.60
N SER A 68 -12.34 -42.61 -15.42
CA SER A 68 -12.60 -41.45 -16.27
C SER A 68 -12.87 -40.18 -15.44
N GLN A 69 -13.67 -40.28 -14.38
CA GLN A 69 -13.94 -39.17 -13.46
C GLN A 69 -12.68 -38.74 -12.70
N GLN A 70 -11.84 -39.68 -12.26
CA GLN A 70 -10.56 -39.37 -11.63
C GLN A 70 -9.59 -38.68 -12.59
N LEU A 71 -9.50 -39.13 -13.84
CA LEU A 71 -8.67 -38.51 -14.87
C LEU A 71 -9.14 -37.09 -15.20
N ILE A 72 -10.44 -36.88 -15.38
CA ILE A 72 -11.02 -35.55 -15.61
C ILE A 72 -10.76 -34.64 -14.39
N SER A 73 -10.96 -35.14 -13.16
CA SER A 73 -10.67 -34.38 -11.94
C SER A 73 -9.18 -34.01 -11.83
N SER A 74 -8.29 -34.93 -12.19
CA SER A 74 -6.84 -34.69 -12.22
C SER A 74 -6.47 -33.62 -13.26
N GLN A 75 -7.01 -33.71 -14.47
CA GLN A 75 -6.78 -32.73 -15.53
C GLN A 75 -7.34 -31.35 -15.18
N ILE A 76 -8.52 -31.29 -14.54
CA ILE A 76 -9.10 -30.04 -14.05
C ILE A 76 -8.20 -29.45 -12.95
N ARG A 77 -7.76 -30.23 -11.97
CA ARG A 77 -6.84 -29.78 -10.91
C ARG A 77 -5.51 -29.28 -11.47
N GLU A 78 -4.95 -29.99 -12.45
CA GLU A 78 -3.72 -29.58 -13.12
C GLU A 78 -3.91 -28.30 -13.94
N GLY A 79 -5.04 -28.17 -14.65
CA GLY A 79 -5.43 -26.96 -15.36
C GLY A 79 -5.58 -25.76 -14.42
N PHE A 80 -6.23 -25.94 -13.27
CA PHE A 80 -6.34 -24.91 -12.23
C PHE A 80 -4.97 -24.54 -11.64
N ARG A 81 -4.10 -25.51 -11.32
CA ARG A 81 -2.74 -25.22 -10.83
C ARG A 81 -1.94 -24.42 -11.85
N ARG A 82 -1.93 -24.84 -13.11
CA ARG A 82 -1.23 -24.10 -14.18
C ARG A 82 -1.78 -22.69 -14.37
N PHE A 83 -3.10 -22.51 -14.25
CA PHE A 83 -3.72 -21.20 -14.30
C PHE A 83 -3.32 -20.34 -13.09
N GLU A 84 -3.37 -20.88 -11.88
CA GLU A 84 -2.94 -20.22 -10.64
C GLU A 84 -1.46 -19.80 -10.71
N ASP A 85 -0.59 -20.69 -11.18
CA ASP A 85 0.83 -20.43 -11.40
C ASP A 85 1.02 -19.30 -12.44
N SER A 86 0.29 -19.36 -13.56
CA SER A 86 0.36 -18.34 -14.62
C SER A 86 -0.13 -16.98 -14.14
N VAL A 87 -1.23 -16.94 -13.38
CA VAL A 87 -1.79 -15.71 -12.81
C VAL A 87 -0.83 -15.15 -11.75
N SER A 88 -0.30 -15.99 -10.87
CA SER A 88 0.69 -15.59 -9.87
C SER A 88 1.96 -15.02 -10.51
N GLN A 89 2.43 -15.65 -11.60
CA GLN A 89 3.59 -15.17 -12.34
C GLN A 89 3.30 -13.81 -13.02
N ALA A 90 2.12 -13.64 -13.61
CA ALA A 90 1.70 -12.38 -14.21
C ALA A 90 1.61 -11.25 -13.16
N PHE A 91 1.06 -11.54 -11.98
CA PHE A 91 1.01 -10.57 -10.88
C PHE A 91 2.41 -10.15 -10.42
N ARG A 92 3.33 -11.10 -10.22
CA ARG A 92 4.72 -10.77 -9.84
C ARG A 92 5.43 -9.91 -10.89
N GLN A 93 5.19 -10.17 -12.18
CA GLN A 93 5.76 -9.36 -13.26
C GLN A 93 5.17 -7.94 -13.29
N LEU A 94 3.88 -7.79 -13.01
CA LEU A 94 3.23 -6.49 -12.90
C LEU A 94 3.74 -5.71 -11.69
N GLU A 95 3.83 -6.35 -10.53
CA GLU A 95 4.39 -5.78 -9.31
C GLU A 95 5.81 -5.26 -9.54
N GLY A 96 6.71 -6.09 -10.09
CA GLY A 96 8.08 -5.66 -10.39
C GLY A 96 8.18 -4.52 -11.41
N LYS A 97 7.25 -4.44 -12.38
CA LYS A 97 7.20 -3.29 -13.31
C LYS A 97 6.71 -2.02 -12.64
N ILE A 98 5.73 -2.12 -11.75
CA ILE A 98 5.21 -1.00 -10.97
C ILE A 98 6.29 -0.47 -10.03
N ASP A 99 7.01 -1.36 -9.33
CA ASP A 99 8.13 -0.97 -8.46
C ASP A 99 9.21 -0.24 -9.25
N PHE A 100 9.64 -0.81 -10.39
CA PHE A 100 10.64 -0.18 -11.24
C PHE A 100 10.21 1.21 -11.75
N GLN A 101 8.96 1.36 -12.20
CA GLN A 101 8.44 2.66 -12.64
C GLN A 101 8.35 3.65 -11.48
N THR A 102 7.94 3.20 -10.30
CA THR A 102 7.85 4.02 -9.10
C THR A 102 9.25 4.50 -8.70
N ASP A 103 10.23 3.61 -8.60
CA ASP A 103 11.60 3.97 -8.25
C ASP A 103 12.25 4.90 -9.28
N THR A 104 11.98 4.69 -10.57
CA THR A 104 12.44 5.59 -11.63
C THR A 104 11.85 6.99 -11.46
N ALA A 105 10.54 7.09 -11.22
CA ALA A 105 9.86 8.37 -11.02
C ALA A 105 10.36 9.10 -9.75
N MET A 106 10.61 8.35 -8.67
CA MET A 106 11.15 8.90 -7.42
C MET A 106 12.61 9.34 -7.58
N GLY A 107 13.41 8.57 -8.33
CA GLY A 107 14.79 8.94 -8.67
C GLY A 107 14.85 10.23 -9.50
N GLN A 108 13.96 10.38 -10.48
CA GLN A 108 13.82 11.64 -11.24
C GLN A 108 13.45 12.81 -10.35
N LEU A 109 12.46 12.63 -9.46
CA LEU A 109 12.05 13.66 -8.50
C LEU A 109 13.22 14.07 -7.58
N SER A 110 13.99 13.10 -7.08
CA SER A 110 15.19 13.38 -6.28
C SER A 110 16.26 14.14 -7.09
N GLY A 111 16.40 13.86 -8.38
CA GLY A 111 17.29 14.59 -9.28
C GLY A 111 16.84 16.04 -9.50
N GLU A 112 15.54 16.26 -9.69
CA GLU A 112 14.93 17.59 -9.81
C GLU A 112 15.16 18.44 -8.55
N ILE A 113 14.98 17.84 -7.36
CA ILE A 113 15.25 18.49 -6.06
C ILE A 113 16.72 18.89 -5.94
N SER A 114 17.64 17.96 -6.19
CA SER A 114 19.08 18.25 -6.12
C SER A 114 19.48 19.36 -7.10
N HIS A 115 18.90 19.36 -8.30
CA HIS A 115 19.14 20.40 -9.30
C HIS A 115 18.57 21.76 -8.88
N PHE A 116 17.41 21.81 -8.21
CA PHE A 116 16.91 23.04 -7.60
C PHE A 116 17.89 23.61 -6.56
N PHE A 117 18.38 22.79 -5.63
CA PHE A 117 19.33 23.25 -4.61
C PHE A 117 20.65 23.72 -5.22
N LEU A 118 21.18 23.01 -6.22
CA LEU A 118 22.38 23.45 -6.95
C LEU A 118 22.17 24.82 -7.63
N ARG A 119 21.00 25.05 -8.22
CA ARG A 119 20.67 26.35 -8.83
C ARG A 119 20.57 27.46 -7.79
N TYR A 120 20.00 27.18 -6.63
CA TYR A 120 19.95 28.10 -5.49
C TYR A 120 21.38 28.46 -5.02
N GLU A 121 22.24 27.47 -4.80
CA GLU A 121 23.61 27.68 -4.31
C GLU A 121 24.50 28.48 -5.28
N THR A 122 24.21 28.38 -6.57
CA THR A 122 24.95 29.06 -7.63
C THR A 122 24.29 30.36 -8.10
N LEU A 123 23.21 30.79 -7.44
CA LEU A 123 22.55 32.07 -7.70
C LEU A 123 23.41 33.22 -7.17
N LYS A 124 23.47 34.31 -7.95
CA LYS A 124 24.23 35.51 -7.61
C LYS A 124 23.27 36.67 -7.39
N SER A 125 23.63 37.60 -6.52
CA SER A 125 22.79 38.76 -6.18
C SER A 125 22.35 39.56 -7.40
N GLY A 126 23.21 39.71 -8.42
CA GLY A 126 22.90 40.45 -9.64
C GLY A 126 22.01 39.73 -10.67
N ASP A 127 21.67 38.45 -10.47
CA ASP A 127 21.06 37.60 -11.50
C ASP A 127 19.54 37.46 -11.32
N VAL A 128 18.82 38.58 -11.48
CA VAL A 128 17.37 38.68 -11.24
C VAL A 128 16.57 37.72 -12.13
N ASP A 129 16.86 37.69 -13.44
CA ASP A 129 16.16 36.80 -14.38
C ASP A 129 16.33 35.32 -14.03
N ARG A 130 17.49 34.94 -13.48
CA ARG A 130 17.72 33.57 -13.03
C ARG A 130 17.01 33.28 -11.72
N ALA A 131 16.94 34.24 -10.80
CA ALA A 131 16.17 34.12 -9.57
C ALA A 131 14.69 33.83 -9.88
N GLU A 132 14.09 34.57 -10.82
CA GLU A 132 12.70 34.36 -11.27
C GLU A 132 12.48 32.96 -11.84
N ARG A 133 13.34 32.51 -12.77
CA ARG A 133 13.27 31.14 -13.32
C ARG A 133 13.42 30.06 -12.25
N ILE A 134 14.25 30.28 -11.23
CA ILE A 134 14.41 29.33 -10.12
C ILE A 134 13.14 29.29 -9.27
N MET A 135 12.52 30.45 -9.01
CA MET A 135 11.25 30.50 -8.27
C MET A 135 10.10 29.81 -9.01
N GLU A 136 9.97 30.01 -10.33
CA GLU A 136 8.94 29.34 -11.13
C GLU A 136 9.13 27.81 -11.12
N THR A 137 10.34 27.35 -11.47
CA THR A 137 10.63 25.92 -11.57
C THR A 137 10.64 25.23 -10.21
N GLY A 138 11.21 25.89 -9.19
CA GLY A 138 11.21 25.40 -7.82
C GLY A 138 9.81 25.40 -7.20
N GLY A 139 8.97 26.37 -7.55
CA GLY A 139 7.57 26.45 -7.15
C GLY A 139 6.74 25.28 -7.67
N LEU A 140 6.88 24.97 -8.97
CA LEU A 140 6.22 23.82 -9.56
C LEU A 140 6.65 22.51 -8.88
N LEU A 141 7.94 22.37 -8.59
CA LEU A 141 8.48 21.20 -7.90
C LEU A 141 7.98 21.12 -6.45
N ALA A 142 7.92 22.23 -5.71
CA ALA A 142 7.36 22.28 -4.37
C ALA A 142 5.87 21.91 -4.34
N ALA A 143 5.09 22.41 -5.31
CA ALA A 143 3.68 22.04 -5.47
C ALA A 143 3.51 20.54 -5.76
N ARG A 144 4.35 19.97 -6.64
CA ARG A 144 4.38 18.52 -6.92
C ARG A 144 4.67 17.71 -5.65
N LEU A 145 5.66 18.12 -4.86
CA LEU A 145 5.98 17.48 -3.59
C LEU A 145 4.83 17.58 -2.59
N ALA A 146 4.23 18.76 -2.45
CA ALA A 146 3.09 19.00 -1.57
C ALA A 146 1.88 18.11 -1.93
N GLY A 147 1.64 17.90 -3.22
CA GLY A 147 0.59 17.01 -3.71
C GLY A 147 0.83 15.53 -3.43
N MET A 148 2.08 15.11 -3.22
CA MET A 148 2.44 13.70 -2.97
C MET A 148 2.46 13.33 -1.47
N ILE A 149 2.39 14.31 -0.56
CA ILE A 149 2.59 14.08 0.88
C ILE A 149 1.62 13.04 1.45
N ASP A 150 0.33 13.11 1.10
CA ASP A 150 -0.66 12.18 1.64
C ASP A 150 -0.39 10.75 1.18
N VAL A 151 0.05 10.59 -0.08
CA VAL A 151 0.41 9.28 -0.63
C VAL A 151 1.61 8.70 0.11
N LEU A 152 2.65 9.52 0.35
CA LEU A 152 3.85 9.08 1.08
C LEU A 152 3.53 8.70 2.54
N ILE A 153 2.70 9.48 3.22
CA ILE A 153 2.27 9.22 4.59
C ILE A 153 1.42 7.95 4.67
N ASN A 154 0.48 7.78 3.74
CA ASN A 154 -0.37 6.60 3.71
C ASN A 154 0.44 5.34 3.41
N ASP A 155 1.36 5.37 2.45
CA ASP A 155 2.28 4.26 2.15
C ASP A 155 3.13 3.85 3.36
N TYR A 156 3.64 4.83 4.12
CA TYR A 156 4.36 4.58 5.37
C TYR A 156 3.50 3.86 6.42
N PHE A 157 2.24 4.26 6.59
CA PHE A 157 1.37 3.59 7.57
C PHE A 157 0.81 2.26 7.05
N ASP A 158 0.54 2.15 5.75
CA ASP A 158 0.07 0.93 5.08
C ASP A 158 1.08 -0.23 5.21
N SER A 159 2.37 0.10 5.27
CA SER A 159 3.47 -0.86 5.47
C SER A 159 3.72 -1.24 6.92
N ALA A 160 3.03 -0.64 7.90
CA ALA A 160 3.10 -1.09 9.29
C ALA A 160 2.59 -2.54 9.42
N GLU A 161 3.22 -3.35 10.27
CA GLU A 161 2.83 -4.74 10.46
C GLU A 161 1.87 -4.88 11.64
N ILE A 162 0.74 -5.55 11.41
CA ILE A 162 -0.26 -5.90 12.42
C ILE A 162 -0.20 -7.40 12.68
N THR A 163 0.11 -7.77 13.92
CA THR A 163 0.04 -9.15 14.40
C THR A 163 -1.26 -9.34 15.18
N PHE A 164 -2.09 -10.30 14.79
CA PHE A 164 -3.37 -10.60 15.42
C PHE A 164 -3.66 -12.09 15.51
N ASP A 165 -4.55 -12.47 16.41
CA ASP A 165 -5.02 -13.85 16.55
C ASP A 165 -6.17 -14.16 15.59
N TRP A 166 -6.04 -15.29 14.92
CA TRP A 166 -7.04 -15.84 14.02
C TRP A 166 -7.28 -17.32 14.35
N GLY A 167 -8.35 -17.59 15.09
CA GLY A 167 -8.64 -18.93 15.59
C GLY A 167 -7.58 -19.41 16.58
N ARG A 168 -6.75 -20.38 16.18
CA ARG A 168 -5.61 -20.89 16.98
C ARG A 168 -4.25 -20.36 16.52
N ASP A 169 -4.22 -19.65 15.40
CA ASP A 169 -3.00 -19.16 14.79
C ASP A 169 -2.79 -17.68 15.10
N THR A 170 -1.53 -17.25 15.14
CA THR A 170 -1.16 -15.83 15.17
C THR A 170 -0.63 -15.46 13.79
N LEU A 171 -1.25 -14.47 13.16
CA LEU A 171 -0.90 -14.01 11.82
C LEU A 171 -0.32 -12.60 11.88
N THR A 172 0.64 -12.31 11.00
CA THR A 172 1.18 -10.96 10.78
C THR A 172 0.89 -10.54 9.34
N LYS A 173 0.35 -9.34 9.16
CA LYS A 173 0.05 -8.75 7.85
C LYS A 173 0.40 -7.27 7.82
N SER A 174 0.57 -6.71 6.63
CA SER A 174 0.63 -5.25 6.47
C SER A 174 -0.68 -4.61 6.96
N TYR A 175 -0.63 -3.36 7.40
CA TYR A 175 -1.81 -2.63 7.85
C TYR A 175 -2.81 -2.45 6.71
N LYS A 176 -2.32 -2.27 5.49
CA LYS A 176 -3.15 -2.25 4.28
C LYS A 176 -3.93 -3.55 4.07
N ASP A 177 -3.24 -4.69 4.17
CA ASP A 177 -3.87 -6.01 4.02
C ASP A 177 -4.80 -6.35 5.18
N TYR A 178 -4.45 -5.87 6.38
CA TYR A 178 -5.35 -5.87 7.53
C TYR A 178 -6.61 -5.10 7.14
N GLN A 179 -6.55 -3.79 6.88
CA GLN A 179 -7.74 -2.98 6.54
C GLN A 179 -8.62 -3.54 5.41
N ALA A 180 -8.03 -4.14 4.37
CA ALA A 180 -8.76 -4.77 3.28
C ALA A 180 -9.66 -5.95 3.72
N GLY A 181 -9.36 -6.63 4.83
CA GLY A 181 -10.13 -7.73 5.42
C GLY A 181 -11.42 -7.31 6.16
N SER A 182 -11.96 -6.11 5.86
CA SER A 182 -12.89 -5.33 6.71
C SER A 182 -14.07 -6.07 7.33
N ARG A 183 -14.57 -7.13 6.70
CA ARG A 183 -15.76 -7.88 7.12
C ARG A 183 -15.54 -8.79 8.34
N SER A 184 -14.30 -9.07 8.72
CA SER A 184 -13.96 -10.03 9.80
C SER A 184 -13.17 -9.44 10.97
N HIS A 185 -12.78 -8.16 10.92
CA HIS A 185 -11.97 -7.53 11.98
C HIS A 185 -12.63 -7.48 13.35
N GLN A 186 -13.95 -7.58 13.41
CA GLN A 186 -14.71 -7.59 14.67
C GLN A 186 -14.35 -8.77 15.60
N TYR A 187 -13.55 -9.74 15.11
CA TYR A 187 -13.15 -10.93 15.83
C TYR A 187 -11.62 -11.11 15.90
N TRP A 188 -10.83 -10.16 15.40
CA TRP A 188 -9.37 -10.30 15.32
C TRP A 188 -8.71 -9.53 16.46
N TYR A 189 -8.27 -10.25 17.47
CA TYR A 189 -7.57 -9.68 18.61
C TYR A 189 -6.15 -9.28 18.21
N VAL A 190 -5.87 -7.97 18.12
CA VAL A 190 -4.53 -7.46 17.79
C VAL A 190 -3.59 -7.64 18.98
N LYS A 191 -2.45 -8.28 18.73
CA LYS A 191 -1.37 -8.56 19.70
C LYS A 191 -0.22 -7.57 19.61
N LYS A 192 0.12 -7.09 18.41
CA LYS A 192 1.27 -6.21 18.19
C LYS A 192 1.09 -5.36 16.94
N ILE A 193 1.56 -4.11 17.02
CA ILE A 193 1.76 -3.22 15.89
C ILE A 193 3.26 -2.93 15.80
N THR A 194 3.83 -3.05 14.61
CA THR A 194 5.24 -2.72 14.33
C THR A 194 5.28 -1.66 13.23
N TYR A 195 5.80 -0.47 13.57
CA TYR A 195 6.00 0.59 12.60
C TYR A 195 7.36 0.44 11.91
N PRO A 196 7.46 0.65 10.59
CA PRO A 196 8.75 0.75 9.92
C PRO A 196 9.50 2.00 10.41
N ASP A 197 10.84 1.96 10.36
CA ASP A 197 11.65 3.14 10.67
C ASP A 197 11.38 4.24 9.63
N LEU A 198 10.75 5.33 10.06
CA LEU A 198 10.44 6.46 9.20
C LEU A 198 11.68 7.03 8.53
N ARG A 199 12.88 6.90 9.13
CA ARG A 199 14.13 7.37 8.54
C ARG A 199 14.51 6.68 7.24
N GLN A 200 14.02 5.47 7.03
CA GLN A 200 14.25 4.69 5.82
C GLN A 200 13.12 4.86 4.80
N SER A 201 12.08 5.62 5.16
CA SER A 201 10.92 5.84 4.30
C SER A 201 11.10 7.06 3.39
N ARG A 202 10.30 7.08 2.33
CA ARG A 202 10.19 8.23 1.41
C ARG A 202 9.66 9.50 2.12
N VAL A 203 8.97 9.36 3.26
CA VAL A 203 8.52 10.50 4.08
C VAL A 203 9.73 11.31 4.57
N GLN A 204 10.76 10.65 5.11
CA GLN A 204 11.99 11.30 5.57
C GLN A 204 12.80 11.91 4.42
N GLN A 205 12.69 11.37 3.21
CA GLN A 205 13.39 11.90 2.04
C GLN A 205 12.72 13.20 1.53
N PHE A 206 11.40 13.18 1.33
CA PHE A 206 10.72 14.23 0.57
C PHE A 206 10.13 15.35 1.43
N ILE A 207 9.65 15.08 2.65
CA ILE A 207 9.07 16.14 3.49
C ILE A 207 10.15 17.16 3.94
N PRO A 208 11.32 16.74 4.46
CA PRO A 208 12.39 17.68 4.77
C PRO A 208 12.87 18.46 3.54
N ALA A 209 12.94 17.81 2.38
CA ALA A 209 13.29 18.48 1.12
C ALA A 209 12.27 19.58 0.78
N LEU A 210 10.97 19.32 0.92
CA LEU A 210 9.94 20.34 0.73
C LEU A 210 10.08 21.49 1.72
N ILE A 211 10.26 21.22 3.01
CA ILE A 211 10.46 22.26 4.04
C ILE A 211 11.62 23.17 3.66
N GLU A 212 12.75 22.58 3.27
CA GLU A 212 13.93 23.33 2.87
C GLU A 212 13.71 24.07 1.54
N MET A 213 13.02 23.47 0.57
CA MET A 213 12.64 24.17 -0.66
C MET A 213 11.77 25.40 -0.39
N MET A 214 10.76 25.30 0.49
CA MET A 214 9.93 26.44 0.86
C MET A 214 10.74 27.56 1.50
N ASN A 215 11.68 27.22 2.40
CA ASN A 215 12.62 28.17 2.99
C ASN A 215 13.46 28.87 1.91
N ARG A 216 14.02 28.11 0.96
CA ARG A 216 14.88 28.65 -0.11
C ARG A 216 14.11 29.50 -1.11
N LEU A 217 12.91 29.08 -1.50
CA LEU A 217 12.01 29.87 -2.34
C LEU A 217 11.64 31.20 -1.66
N ASN A 218 11.34 31.16 -0.36
CA ASN A 218 11.06 32.37 0.41
C ASN A 218 12.27 33.30 0.50
N ILE A 219 13.47 32.77 0.70
CA ILE A 219 14.70 33.58 0.70
C ILE A 219 14.92 34.27 -0.65
N ILE A 220 14.70 33.56 -1.77
CA ILE A 220 14.81 34.18 -3.10
C ILE A 220 13.73 35.28 -3.25
N SER A 221 12.48 34.98 -2.94
CA SER A 221 11.36 35.93 -3.08
C SER A 221 11.58 37.18 -2.24
N VAL A 222 12.01 37.04 -0.98
CA VAL A 222 12.33 38.18 -0.12
C VAL A 222 13.50 38.99 -0.68
N CYS A 223 14.60 38.34 -1.10
CA CYS A 223 15.80 39.02 -1.59
C CYS A 223 15.61 39.73 -2.93
N PHE A 224 14.77 39.20 -3.83
CA PHE A 224 14.66 39.69 -5.20
C PHE A 224 13.33 40.40 -5.49
N CYS A 225 12.27 40.09 -4.75
CA CYS A 225 10.92 40.63 -4.95
C CYS A 225 10.39 41.43 -3.74
N GLN A 226 11.07 41.38 -2.59
CA GLN A 226 10.61 42.02 -1.35
C GLN A 226 9.18 41.62 -0.96
N GLU A 227 8.87 40.34 -1.10
CA GLU A 227 7.60 39.75 -0.68
C GLU A 227 7.84 38.34 -0.15
N LEU A 228 6.85 37.79 0.56
CA LEU A 228 6.86 36.36 0.86
C LEU A 228 6.54 35.57 -0.42
N TYR A 229 7.16 34.40 -0.53
CA TYR A 229 6.88 33.52 -1.65
C TYR A 229 5.40 33.10 -1.69
N MET A 230 4.80 33.14 -2.88
CA MET A 230 3.39 32.80 -3.06
C MET A 230 3.08 31.39 -2.54
N GLY A 231 2.06 31.27 -1.67
CA GLY A 231 1.66 30.00 -1.08
C GLY A 231 2.61 29.47 0.01
N TYR A 232 3.62 30.25 0.44
CA TYR A 232 4.54 29.89 1.52
C TYR A 232 3.81 29.49 2.81
N GLU A 233 2.99 30.39 3.32
CA GLU A 233 2.30 30.21 4.60
C GLU A 233 1.25 29.08 4.52
N GLU A 234 0.45 29.05 3.46
CA GLU A 234 -0.59 28.03 3.25
C GLU A 234 0.01 26.62 3.14
N THR A 235 1.10 26.47 2.37
CA THR A 235 1.79 25.19 2.20
C THR A 235 2.37 24.70 3.53
N LEU A 236 3.02 25.59 4.28
CA LEU A 236 3.60 25.25 5.59
C LEU A 236 2.53 24.92 6.64
N LYS A 237 1.44 25.69 6.72
CA LYS A 237 0.29 25.39 7.61
C LYS A 237 -0.35 24.03 7.27
N THR A 238 -0.53 23.76 5.99
CA THR A 238 -1.06 22.47 5.51
C THR A 238 -0.12 21.32 5.88
N LEU A 239 1.18 21.49 5.64
CA LEU A 239 2.20 20.50 5.99
C LEU A 239 2.22 20.24 7.49
N ARG A 240 2.18 21.30 8.31
CA ARG A 240 2.11 21.21 9.77
C ARG A 240 0.90 20.37 10.21
N SER A 241 -0.27 20.63 9.65
CA SER A 241 -1.49 19.88 9.95
C SER A 241 -1.33 18.39 9.63
N LYS A 242 -0.77 18.05 8.46
CA LYS A 242 -0.49 16.67 8.06
C LYS A 242 0.51 15.99 8.99
N LEU A 243 1.59 16.67 9.36
CA LEU A 243 2.59 16.15 10.30
C LEU A 243 1.99 15.92 11.70
N MET A 244 1.07 16.77 12.15
CA MET A 244 0.35 16.55 13.41
C MET A 244 -0.52 15.28 13.36
N VAL A 245 -1.15 14.99 12.23
CA VAL A 245 -1.91 13.74 12.03
C VAL A 245 -0.97 12.52 12.09
N VAL A 246 0.20 12.60 11.46
CA VAL A 246 1.23 11.54 11.53
C VAL A 246 1.67 11.33 12.98
N LEU A 247 2.02 12.41 13.67
CA LEU A 247 2.46 12.36 15.06
C LEU A 247 1.39 11.72 15.94
N LYS A 248 0.12 12.12 15.80
CA LYS A 248 -1.00 11.54 16.55
C LYS A 248 -1.11 10.02 16.32
N LYS A 249 -1.02 9.56 15.06
CA LYS A 249 -1.07 8.11 14.74
C LYS A 249 0.11 7.32 15.31
N LEU A 250 1.31 7.90 15.33
CA LEU A 250 2.48 7.24 15.92
C LEU A 250 2.42 7.16 17.45
N VAL A 251 1.84 8.18 18.08
CA VAL A 251 1.83 8.35 19.53
C VAL A 251 0.65 7.63 20.20
N PHE A 252 -0.51 7.59 19.53
CA PHE A 252 -1.72 6.95 20.05
C PHE A 252 -2.08 5.64 19.35
N GLY A 253 -1.31 5.23 18.34
CA GLY A 253 -1.54 4.00 17.60
C GLY A 253 -2.60 4.11 16.50
N PHE A 254 -2.93 2.95 15.92
CA PHE A 254 -4.05 2.81 14.98
C PHE A 254 -5.36 2.51 15.71
N ASP A 255 -6.48 2.86 15.08
CA ASP A 255 -7.82 2.51 15.56
C ASP A 255 -8.11 1.02 15.24
N VAL A 256 -7.69 0.13 16.15
CA VAL A 256 -7.86 -1.32 16.05
C VAL A 256 -8.64 -1.88 17.23
N GLN A 257 -9.32 -3.01 17.04
CA GLN A 257 -10.03 -3.71 18.12
C GLN A 257 -9.08 -4.41 19.09
N ASN A 258 -8.43 -3.60 19.94
CA ASN A 258 -7.89 -3.92 21.26
C ASN A 258 -7.13 -2.65 21.74
N PRO A 259 -7.72 -1.79 22.58
CA PRO A 259 -7.10 -0.53 22.99
C PRO A 259 -5.88 -0.70 23.92
N GLU A 260 -5.55 -1.92 24.35
CA GLU A 260 -4.47 -2.17 25.30
C GLU A 260 -3.06 -2.28 24.66
N TYR A 261 -2.91 -2.13 23.34
CA TYR A 261 -1.59 -2.26 22.70
C TYR A 261 -1.18 -1.13 21.75
N ASP A 262 0.09 -0.74 21.94
CA ASP A 262 0.87 0.37 21.37
C ASP A 262 0.63 1.77 21.94
N ASP A 263 0.53 1.83 23.26
CA ASP A 263 0.79 3.08 23.96
C ASP A 263 2.29 3.41 23.86
N TYR A 264 2.63 4.35 22.97
CA TYR A 264 3.96 4.93 22.88
C TYR A 264 4.47 5.31 24.27
N ALA A 265 3.58 5.82 25.14
CA ALA A 265 3.98 6.19 26.49
C ALA A 265 4.50 4.97 27.30
N GLN A 266 3.84 3.83 27.25
CA GLN A 266 4.29 2.58 27.87
C GLN A 266 5.63 2.08 27.31
N ARG A 267 5.91 2.29 26.03
CA ARG A 267 7.17 1.88 25.36
C ARG A 267 8.36 2.80 25.64
N VAL A 268 8.09 4.09 25.88
CA VAL A 268 9.14 5.11 26.08
C VAL A 268 9.34 5.46 27.54
N PHE A 269 8.25 5.63 28.28
CA PHE A 269 8.21 5.95 29.70
C PHE A 269 8.03 4.69 30.58
N GLY A 270 8.06 3.50 30.00
CA GLY A 270 8.27 2.30 30.81
C GLY A 270 9.60 2.37 31.58
N LYS A 271 9.64 1.67 32.71
CA LYS A 271 10.85 1.53 33.52
C LYS A 271 11.53 0.20 33.23
N ASP A 272 12.86 0.20 33.21
CA ASP A 272 13.64 -1.02 33.08
C ASP A 272 13.66 -1.83 34.40
N GLU A 273 14.39 -2.95 34.42
CA GLU A 273 14.52 -3.79 35.62
C GLU A 273 15.18 -3.04 36.79
N ASN A 274 15.91 -1.95 36.51
CA ASN A 274 16.59 -1.09 37.47
C ASN A 274 15.78 0.15 37.87
N ARG A 275 14.49 0.23 37.46
CA ARG A 275 13.58 1.37 37.70
C ARG A 275 14.01 2.69 37.05
N GLN A 276 14.93 2.68 36.11
CA GLN A 276 15.31 3.86 35.32
C GLN A 276 14.39 4.02 34.11
N TRP A 277 14.23 5.26 33.64
CA TRP A 277 13.56 5.51 32.35
C TRP A 277 14.37 4.82 31.25
N MET A 278 13.69 4.12 30.36
CA MET A 278 14.38 3.32 29.37
C MET A 278 15.24 4.17 28.39
N GLN A 279 14.87 5.42 28.08
CA GLN A 279 15.64 6.33 27.19
C GLN A 279 15.32 7.80 27.44
N ASP A 280 16.18 8.65 26.87
CA ASP A 280 15.86 10.03 26.51
C ASP A 280 14.55 10.07 25.74
N ASN A 281 13.62 10.83 26.29
CA ASN A 281 12.27 10.92 25.80
C ASN A 281 11.97 12.35 25.33
N ASP A 282 11.02 12.45 24.41
CA ASP A 282 10.56 13.72 23.87
C ASP A 282 9.29 14.21 24.61
N ALA A 283 9.13 13.89 25.91
CA ALA A 283 7.93 14.22 26.70
C ALA A 283 7.59 15.71 26.67
N ASP A 284 8.57 16.55 26.98
CA ASP A 284 8.35 18.00 27.07
C ASP A 284 7.95 18.57 25.70
N ARG A 285 8.41 17.98 24.58
CA ARG A 285 8.00 18.36 23.22
C ARG A 285 6.62 17.84 22.86
N LEU A 286 6.30 16.60 23.25
CA LEU A 286 4.97 16.01 23.06
C LEU A 286 3.91 16.75 23.87
N ALA A 287 4.25 17.22 25.08
CA ALA A 287 3.38 18.00 25.96
C ALA A 287 3.00 19.38 25.38
N LEU A 288 3.74 19.89 24.39
CA LEU A 288 3.35 21.10 23.64
C LEU A 288 2.13 20.85 22.72
N HIS A 289 1.80 19.59 22.47
CA HIS A 289 0.77 19.18 21.52
C HIS A 289 -0.31 18.28 22.13
N PHE A 290 0.04 17.51 23.16
CA PHE A 290 -0.82 16.50 23.79
C PHE A 290 -0.67 16.53 25.31
N ASP A 291 -1.71 16.93 26.03
CA ASP A 291 -1.69 17.07 27.49
C ASP A 291 -1.39 15.73 28.20
N GLU A 292 -1.75 14.60 27.58
CA GLU A 292 -1.49 13.24 28.08
C GLU A 292 0.00 12.97 28.33
N TYR A 293 0.89 13.70 27.64
CA TYR A 293 2.34 13.61 27.76
C TYR A 293 2.95 14.63 28.72
N SER A 294 2.12 15.44 29.40
CA SER A 294 2.59 16.32 30.46
C SER A 294 3.22 15.51 31.61
N ARG A 295 4.19 16.11 32.30
CA ARG A 295 4.88 15.45 33.44
C ARG A 295 3.90 14.93 34.49
N ASN A 296 2.85 15.68 34.79
CA ASN A 296 1.83 15.28 35.77
C ASN A 296 1.08 14.02 35.31
N ASN A 297 0.63 14.00 34.05
CA ASN A 297 -0.12 12.87 33.50
C ASN A 297 0.75 11.62 33.36
N LEU A 298 2.00 11.77 32.89
CA LEU A 298 2.96 10.66 32.84
C LEU A 298 3.28 10.14 34.25
N CYS A 299 3.53 11.00 35.24
CA CYS A 299 3.79 10.57 36.62
C CYS A 299 2.59 9.86 37.27
N SER A 300 1.36 10.21 36.88
CA SER A 300 0.15 9.56 37.40
C SER A 300 -0.13 8.20 36.76
N ARG A 301 0.52 7.88 35.64
CA ARG A 301 0.29 6.65 34.88
C ARG A 301 1.09 5.49 35.46
N ASN A 302 0.44 4.34 35.60
CA ASN A 302 1.11 3.11 36.02
C ASN A 302 1.83 2.47 34.83
N PHE A 303 3.15 2.65 34.76
CA PHE A 303 3.96 2.00 33.75
C PHE A 303 4.44 0.62 34.19
N HIS A 304 4.12 -0.40 33.41
CA HIS A 304 4.64 -1.75 33.61
C HIS A 304 6.08 -1.90 33.09
N GLN A 305 6.78 -2.94 33.53
CA GLN A 305 8.10 -3.30 33.00
C GLN A 305 7.93 -3.87 31.58
N VAL A 306 8.64 -3.30 30.60
CA VAL A 306 8.55 -3.70 29.19
C VAL A 306 9.92 -4.13 28.68
N ARG A 307 9.97 -5.25 27.94
CA ARG A 307 11.19 -5.65 27.23
C ARG A 307 11.30 -4.86 25.93
N ARG A 308 12.46 -4.25 25.74
CA ARG A 308 12.79 -3.50 24.52
C ARG A 308 13.00 -4.39 23.32
N THR A 309 12.39 -3.99 22.22
CA THR A 309 12.64 -4.53 20.89
C THR A 309 13.25 -3.47 19.98
N GLN A 310 13.84 -3.88 18.86
CA GLN A 310 14.35 -2.93 17.86
C GLN A 310 13.21 -2.06 17.29
N ALA A 311 12.03 -2.63 17.11
CA ALA A 311 10.83 -1.92 16.67
C ALA A 311 10.46 -0.73 17.57
N ASP A 312 10.68 -0.83 18.89
CA ASP A 312 10.41 0.26 19.81
C ASP A 312 11.38 1.44 19.60
N ARG A 313 12.63 1.16 19.23
CA ARG A 313 13.61 2.20 18.90
C ARG A 313 13.27 2.89 17.58
N ASP A 314 12.80 2.12 16.61
CA ASP A 314 12.41 2.62 15.29
C ASP A 314 11.18 3.54 15.40
N LEU A 315 10.20 3.19 16.23
CA LEU A 315 9.05 4.05 16.55
C LEU A 315 9.48 5.37 17.21
N VAL A 316 10.40 5.32 18.17
CA VAL A 316 10.89 6.53 18.88
C VAL A 316 11.67 7.44 17.96
N SER A 317 12.52 6.86 17.13
CA SER A 317 13.21 7.58 16.07
C SER A 317 12.23 8.27 15.12
N SER A 318 11.15 7.57 14.74
CA SER A 318 10.11 8.09 13.86
C SER A 318 9.35 9.27 14.49
N VAL A 319 8.96 9.17 15.76
CA VAL A 319 8.32 10.27 16.50
C VAL A 319 9.25 11.48 16.60
N ARG A 320 10.54 11.26 16.91
CA ARG A 320 11.53 12.35 16.97
C ARG A 320 11.72 13.03 15.62
N SER A 321 11.78 12.26 14.53
CA SER A 321 11.86 12.81 13.17
C SER A 321 10.66 13.71 12.85
N VAL A 322 9.44 13.27 13.15
CA VAL A 322 8.23 14.07 12.89
C VAL A 322 8.20 15.33 13.74
N LEU A 323 8.55 15.25 15.03
CA LEU A 323 8.67 16.42 15.91
C LEU A 323 9.71 17.43 15.40
N ASN A 324 10.82 16.95 14.82
CA ASN A 324 11.83 17.83 14.20
C ASN A 324 11.28 18.52 12.95
N MET A 325 10.52 17.81 12.11
CA MET A 325 9.85 18.40 10.95
C MET A 325 8.84 19.47 11.37
N ILE A 326 8.01 19.20 12.39
CA ILE A 326 7.04 20.17 12.93
C ILE A 326 7.77 21.41 13.45
N ALA A 327 8.81 21.24 14.27
CA ALA A 327 9.58 22.37 14.80
C ALA A 327 10.21 23.22 13.68
N ASN A 328 10.73 22.58 12.61
CA ASN A 328 11.26 23.30 11.46
C ASN A 328 10.17 24.11 10.74
N VAL A 329 8.97 23.53 10.56
CA VAL A 329 7.83 24.24 9.97
C VAL A 329 7.38 25.41 10.84
N ASP A 330 7.26 25.21 12.16
CA ASP A 330 6.89 26.26 13.10
C ASP A 330 7.91 27.42 13.09
N ASN A 331 9.20 27.10 13.04
CA ASN A 331 10.26 28.10 12.90
C ASN A 331 10.15 28.90 11.59
N LEU A 332 9.81 28.24 10.48
CA LEU A 332 9.62 28.91 9.19
C LEU A 332 8.37 29.81 9.20
N LEU A 333 7.27 29.35 9.79
CA LEU A 333 6.05 30.15 9.94
C LEU A 333 6.30 31.40 10.80
N MET A 334 6.97 31.26 11.95
CA MET A 334 7.34 32.41 12.79
C MET A 334 8.21 33.42 12.03
N ARG A 335 9.20 32.94 11.26
CA ARG A 335 10.03 33.82 10.42
C ARG A 335 9.22 34.53 9.33
N GLY A 336 8.23 33.84 8.74
CA GLY A 336 7.30 34.45 7.79
C GLY A 336 6.50 35.59 8.42
N GLU A 337 5.95 35.36 9.61
CA GLU A 337 5.21 36.40 10.36
C GLU A 337 6.09 37.61 10.72
N ASP A 338 7.33 37.38 11.18
CA ASP A 338 8.27 38.45 11.51
C ASP A 338 8.65 39.29 10.28
N LEU A 339 8.78 38.63 9.12
CA LEU A 339 9.04 39.27 7.84
C LEU A 339 7.87 40.17 7.40
N GLU A 340 6.64 39.67 7.47
CA GLU A 340 5.43 40.45 7.13
C GLU A 340 5.21 41.63 8.08
N ARG A 341 5.56 41.51 9.36
CA ARG A 341 5.36 42.57 10.37
C ARG A 341 6.29 43.78 10.22
N GLY A 342 7.20 43.78 9.25
CA GLY A 342 7.91 44.99 8.85
C GLY A 342 9.33 44.79 8.33
N ALA A 343 9.96 43.62 8.55
CA ALA A 343 11.33 43.41 8.09
C ALA A 343 11.46 43.35 6.55
N ILE A 344 10.38 42.99 5.84
CA ILE A 344 10.35 43.03 4.37
C ILE A 344 10.42 44.46 3.82
N SER A 345 9.94 45.47 4.57
CA SER A 345 9.87 46.86 4.11
C SER A 345 11.21 47.60 4.19
N ASP A 346 12.22 47.03 4.86
CA ASP A 346 13.56 47.62 4.96
C ASP A 346 14.43 47.21 3.75
N SER A 347 14.32 47.98 2.66
CA SER A 347 15.05 47.70 1.42
C SER A 347 16.58 47.68 1.57
N GLU A 348 17.15 48.42 2.51
CA GLU A 348 18.61 48.44 2.75
C GLU A 348 19.06 47.13 3.41
N SER A 349 18.33 46.69 4.45
CA SER A 349 18.59 45.41 5.11
C SER A 349 18.40 44.22 4.17
N ILE A 350 17.38 44.26 3.30
CA ILE A 350 17.17 43.21 2.29
C ILE A 350 18.28 43.20 1.24
N ALA A 351 18.76 44.36 0.79
CA ALA A 351 19.90 44.43 -0.13
C ALA A 351 21.18 43.83 0.48
N LEU A 352 21.45 44.13 1.75
CA LEU A 352 22.57 43.53 2.49
C LEU A 352 22.40 42.01 2.65
N LEU A 353 21.20 41.54 2.99
CA LEU A 353 20.89 40.11 3.09
C LEU A 353 21.11 39.40 1.75
N ARG A 354 20.70 40.02 0.63
CA ARG A 354 20.90 39.48 -0.71
C ARG A 354 22.37 39.31 -1.04
N GLU A 355 23.20 40.32 -0.76
CA GLU A 355 24.66 40.25 -1.00
C GLU A 355 25.36 39.22 -0.10
N GLN A 356 24.93 39.10 1.16
CA GLN A 356 25.45 38.11 2.10
C GLN A 356 25.06 36.68 1.70
N THR A 357 23.83 36.49 1.19
CA THR A 357 23.30 35.17 0.84
C THR A 357 23.76 34.72 -0.55
N PHE A 358 23.82 35.64 -1.52
CA PHE A 358 24.11 35.37 -2.92
C PHE A 358 25.31 36.19 -3.41
N SER A 359 26.50 35.91 -2.86
CA SER A 359 27.69 36.72 -3.12
C SER A 359 28.07 36.82 -4.62
N LEU A 360 28.45 38.03 -5.05
CA LEU A 360 28.93 38.31 -6.41
C LEU A 360 30.27 37.64 -6.76
N ARG A 361 31.11 37.34 -5.75
CA ARG A 361 32.47 36.82 -5.95
C ARG A 361 32.52 35.29 -5.84
N GLN A 362 33.15 34.64 -6.82
CA GLN A 362 33.79 33.35 -6.58
C GLN A 362 35.02 33.59 -5.69
N ASN A 363 35.26 32.71 -4.72
CA ASN A 363 36.54 32.62 -4.04
C ASN A 363 37.67 32.67 -5.09
N THR A 364 38.46 33.74 -5.08
CA THR A 364 39.76 33.73 -5.74
C THR A 364 40.55 32.60 -5.10
N PRO A 365 41.06 31.61 -5.84
CA PRO A 365 41.99 30.66 -5.26
C PRO A 365 43.20 31.49 -4.78
N SER A 366 43.40 31.54 -3.47
CA SER A 366 44.63 32.05 -2.89
C SER A 366 45.75 31.16 -3.42
N LEU A 367 46.49 31.66 -4.41
CA LEU A 367 47.78 31.10 -4.77
C LEU A 367 48.62 31.08 -3.48
N PRO A 368 49.29 29.97 -3.14
CA PRO A 368 50.20 29.97 -2.02
C PRO A 368 51.29 31.01 -2.30
N ASP A 369 51.47 31.93 -1.35
CA ASP A 369 52.57 32.88 -1.39
C ASP A 369 53.87 32.11 -1.59
N LYS A 370 54.55 32.40 -2.69
CA LYS A 370 55.95 32.04 -2.88
C LYS A 370 56.77 32.98 -1.99
N THR A 371 57.21 32.47 -0.84
CA THR A 371 58.49 32.83 -0.23
C THR A 371 59.11 31.61 0.39
#